data_AF-A0A7S1SHQ4-F1
#
_entry.id   AF-A0A7S1SHQ4-F1
#
_cell.length_a   1.000
_cell.length_b   1.000
_cell.length_c   1.000
_cell.angle_alpha   90.00
_cell.angle_beta   90.00
_cell.angle_gamma   90.00
#
_symmetry.space_group_name_H-M   'P 1'
#
loop_
_entity.id
_entity.type
_entity.pdbx_description
1 polymer ?
#
loop_
_entity_poly.entity_id
_entity_poly.type
_entity_poly.pdbx_seq_one_letter_code
_entity_poly.pdbx_strand_id
1 'polypeptide(L)'
;VIRMKLSTNGGKTWGPSLRTDLPCSGMVHFSATLLLSGQVAIVFHNTWHSSAKSPISIAISNDFLGKTFPYVRDLEIADQGKLGGTQRGHKDTNINGFDFPTLVQTPNGLIHVAYATKHYVKARKQ
;
A
#
# COMPACT_ATOMS: atom_id res chain seq x y z
N VAL A 1 -0.16 11.01 -4.40
CA VAL A 1 0.59 10.39 -5.52
C VAL A 1 1.94 9.93 -5.01
N ILE A 2 2.29 8.67 -5.25
CA ILE A 2 3.58 8.11 -4.85
C ILE A 2 4.66 8.69 -5.78
N ARG A 3 5.80 9.05 -5.20
CA ARG A 3 6.93 9.64 -5.92
C ARG A 3 8.20 8.87 -5.58
N MET A 4 8.97 8.55 -6.61
CA MET A 4 10.26 7.88 -6.49
C MET A 4 11.39 8.87 -6.76
N LYS A 5 12.50 8.69 -6.07
CA LYS A 5 13.77 9.37 -6.33
C LYS A 5 14.89 8.37 -6.18
N LEU A 6 15.89 8.46 -7.05
CA LEU A 6 17.09 7.62 -6.97
C LEU A 6 18.23 8.40 -6.33
N SER A 7 18.98 7.72 -5.48
CA SER A 7 20.29 8.18 -5.02
C SER A 7 21.36 7.20 -5.47
N THR A 8 22.48 7.72 -5.99
CA THR A 8 23.64 6.94 -6.42
C THR A 8 24.83 7.07 -5.46
N ASN A 9 24.65 7.78 -4.34
CA ASN A 9 25.72 8.09 -3.39
C ASN A 9 25.30 7.86 -1.92
N GLY A 10 24.50 6.80 -1.69
CA GLY A 10 24.09 6.39 -0.36
C GLY A 10 23.12 7.36 0.32
N GLY A 11 22.30 8.07 -0.46
CA GLY A 11 21.29 9.00 0.06
C GLY A 11 21.77 10.43 0.29
N LYS A 12 23.03 10.78 -0.04
CA LYS A 12 23.56 12.14 0.15
C LYS A 12 22.93 13.15 -0.81
N THR A 13 22.73 12.75 -2.06
CA THR A 13 21.94 13.52 -3.03
C THR A 13 20.90 12.63 -3.69
N TRP A 14 19.86 13.29 -4.19
CA TRP A 14 18.73 12.62 -4.82
C TRP A 14 18.48 13.24 -6.19
N GLY A 15 18.20 12.38 -7.17
CA GLY A 15 17.79 12.81 -8.49
C GLY A 15 16.41 13.47 -8.51
N PRO A 16 15.94 13.85 -9.71
CA PRO A 16 14.60 14.41 -9.91
C PRO A 16 13.50 13.49 -9.36
N SER A 17 12.40 14.09 -8.92
CA SER A 17 11.21 13.33 -8.50
C SER A 17 10.49 12.73 -9.71
N LEU A 18 10.39 11.41 -9.72
CA LEU A 18 9.58 10.66 -10.68
C LEU A 18 8.20 10.40 -10.08
N ARG A 19 7.16 10.64 -10.87
CA ARG A 19 5.78 10.31 -10.51
C ARG A 19 5.51 8.87 -10.96
N THR A 20 4.95 8.04 -10.08
CA THR A 20 4.48 6.70 -10.43
C THR A 20 3.12 6.76 -11.15
N ASP A 21 2.77 5.69 -11.87
CA ASP A 21 1.43 5.45 -12.42
C ASP A 21 0.42 4.95 -11.37
N LEU A 22 0.88 4.53 -10.19
CA LEU A 22 0.02 4.08 -9.09
C LEU A 22 -0.92 5.18 -8.53
N PRO A 23 -2.14 4.80 -8.12
CA PRO A 23 -3.10 5.70 -7.50
C PRO A 23 -2.69 5.91 -6.04
N CYS A 24 -2.81 7.14 -5.56
CA CYS A 24 -2.59 7.43 -4.15
C CYS A 24 -3.32 8.74 -3.83
N SER A 25 -4.56 8.60 -3.37
CA SER A 25 -5.37 9.72 -2.86
C SER A 25 -5.36 9.72 -1.32
N GLY A 26 -4.73 10.74 -0.72
CA GLY A 26 -4.90 11.11 0.70
C GLY A 26 -4.31 10.17 1.76
N MET A 27 -3.92 8.95 1.40
CA MET A 27 -3.24 7.99 2.29
C MET A 27 -1.73 8.17 2.27
N VAL A 28 -1.11 8.15 3.44
CA VAL A 28 0.33 8.42 3.61
C VAL A 28 1.17 7.18 3.93
N HIS A 29 0.54 6.00 4.08
CA HIS A 29 1.26 4.77 4.44
C HIS A 29 1.40 3.84 3.23
N PHE A 30 2.64 3.61 2.85
CA PHE A 30 3.05 2.59 1.90
C PHE A 30 4.43 2.09 2.34
N SER A 31 4.82 0.94 1.82
CA SER A 31 6.17 0.43 2.00
C SER A 31 6.69 -0.02 0.65
N ALA A 32 7.99 0.13 0.42
CA ALA A 32 8.65 -0.21 -0.83
C ALA A 32 9.97 -0.93 -0.54
N THR A 33 10.32 -1.92 -1.35
CA THR A 33 11.62 -2.59 -1.29
C THR A 33 12.12 -2.98 -2.67
N LEU A 34 13.43 -3.18 -2.80
CA LEU A 34 14.02 -3.90 -3.91
C LEU A 34 13.86 -5.40 -3.65
N LEU A 35 13.36 -6.12 -4.64
CA LEU A 35 13.34 -7.57 -4.64
C LEU A 35 14.74 -8.10 -5.00
N LEU A 36 15.02 -9.37 -4.67
CA LEU A 36 16.22 -10.09 -5.09
C LEU A 36 16.42 -10.09 -6.61
N SER A 37 15.35 -9.90 -7.38
CA SER A 37 15.41 -9.74 -8.85
C SER A 37 15.87 -8.34 -9.30
N GLY A 38 16.02 -7.39 -8.40
CA GLY A 38 16.29 -5.97 -8.67
C GLY A 38 15.03 -5.13 -8.93
N GLN A 39 13.86 -5.76 -9.09
CA GLN A 39 12.59 -5.06 -9.29
C GLN A 39 12.15 -4.31 -8.03
N VAL A 40 11.38 -3.23 -8.20
CA VAL A 40 10.77 -2.50 -7.08
C VAL A 40 9.40 -3.09 -6.78
N ALA A 41 9.17 -3.48 -5.53
CA ALA A 41 7.85 -3.84 -5.03
C ALA A 41 7.33 -2.74 -4.08
N ILE A 42 6.06 -2.37 -4.21
CA ILE A 42 5.38 -1.41 -3.34
C ILE A 42 4.10 -2.04 -2.82
N VAL A 43 3.87 -1.97 -1.52
CA VAL A 43 2.56 -2.22 -0.91
C VAL A 43 1.91 -0.89 -0.53
N PHE A 44 0.64 -0.72 -0.91
CA PHE A 44 -0.06 0.55 -0.80
C PHE A 44 -1.58 0.34 -0.71
N HIS A 45 -2.30 1.40 -0.33
CA HIS A 45 -3.75 1.47 -0.46
C HIS A 45 -4.12 1.77 -1.91
N ASN A 46 -4.77 0.83 -2.58
CA ASN A 46 -5.14 0.98 -3.98
C ASN A 46 -6.44 1.75 -4.13
N THR A 47 -6.32 3.05 -4.37
CA THR A 47 -7.45 3.96 -4.48
C THR A 47 -8.05 4.05 -5.89
N TRP A 48 -7.75 3.12 -6.81
CA TRP A 48 -8.42 3.07 -8.12
C TRP A 48 -9.92 2.78 -8.00
N HIS A 49 -10.32 1.95 -7.02
CA HIS A 49 -11.66 1.36 -7.00
C HIS A 49 -12.55 1.85 -5.85
N SER A 50 -12.01 2.19 -4.68
CA SER A 50 -12.80 2.77 -3.58
C SER A 50 -11.92 3.35 -2.46
N SER A 51 -12.56 3.57 -1.31
CA SER A 51 -12.16 4.40 -0.17
C SER A 51 -10.77 4.21 0.41
N ALA A 52 -10.43 5.17 1.26
CA ALA A 52 -9.07 5.46 1.65
C ALA A 52 -8.31 4.26 2.26
N LYS A 53 -8.92 3.23 2.86
CA LYS A 53 -8.17 2.17 3.56
C LYS A 53 -8.35 0.74 3.02
N SER A 54 -8.88 0.56 1.82
CA SER A 54 -9.01 -0.75 1.18
C SER A 54 -9.22 -0.65 -0.34
N PRO A 55 -8.62 -1.54 -1.15
CA PRO A 55 -7.78 -2.66 -0.72
C PRO A 55 -6.34 -2.28 -0.36
N ILE A 56 -5.67 -3.19 0.35
CA ILE A 56 -4.21 -3.25 0.36
C ILE A 56 -3.78 -4.04 -0.85
N SER A 57 -2.88 -3.47 -1.64
CA SER A 57 -2.40 -4.07 -2.88
C SER A 57 -0.90 -4.02 -2.95
N ILE A 58 -0.33 -4.98 -3.66
CA ILE A 58 1.08 -5.00 -4.04
C ILE A 58 1.22 -4.66 -5.53
N ALA A 59 2.20 -3.84 -5.85
CA ALA A 59 2.59 -3.51 -7.20
C ALA A 59 4.08 -3.84 -7.43
N ILE A 60 4.41 -4.42 -8.59
CA ILE A 60 5.78 -4.72 -8.99
C ILE A 60 6.11 -3.95 -10.27
N SER A 61 7.23 -3.23 -10.21
CA SER A 61 7.80 -2.52 -11.35
C SER A 61 8.81 -3.41 -12.09
N ASN A 62 8.85 -3.32 -13.42
CA ASN A 62 9.86 -3.95 -14.26
C ASN A 62 10.87 -2.95 -14.86
N ASP A 63 10.72 -1.65 -14.60
CA ASP A 63 11.60 -0.61 -15.15
C ASP A 63 12.79 -0.25 -14.25
N PHE A 64 12.95 -0.95 -13.11
CA PHE A 64 13.97 -0.75 -12.07
C PHE A 64 14.02 0.65 -11.43
N LEU A 65 13.38 1.65 -12.04
CA LEU A 65 13.25 3.03 -11.56
C LEU A 65 12.01 3.21 -10.68
N GLY A 66 11.06 2.28 -10.74
CA GLY A 66 9.77 2.37 -10.07
C GLY A 66 8.88 3.45 -10.67
N LYS A 67 8.95 3.69 -11.99
CA LYS A 67 8.10 4.70 -12.65
C LYS A 67 6.76 4.08 -13.09
N THR A 68 6.81 2.84 -13.58
CA THR A 68 5.67 2.09 -14.09
C THR A 68 5.51 0.77 -13.34
N PHE A 69 4.26 0.40 -13.08
CA PHE A 69 3.90 -0.78 -12.30
C PHE A 69 2.89 -1.65 -13.07
N PRO A 70 3.35 -2.46 -14.04
CA PRO A 70 2.46 -3.25 -14.88
C PRO A 70 1.79 -4.42 -14.13
N TYR A 71 2.33 -4.84 -12.99
CA TYR A 71 1.79 -5.92 -12.19
C TYR A 71 1.23 -5.36 -10.89
N VAL A 72 -0.10 -5.34 -10.75
CA VAL A 72 -0.77 -4.96 -9.51
C VAL A 72 -1.74 -6.06 -9.09
N ARG A 73 -1.74 -6.38 -7.79
CA ARG A 73 -2.63 -7.36 -7.20
C ARG A 73 -3.16 -6.86 -5.87
N ASP A 74 -4.47 -6.87 -5.71
CA ASP A 74 -5.12 -6.67 -4.42
C ASP A 74 -4.86 -7.90 -3.55
N LEU A 75 -4.36 -7.66 -2.33
CA LEU A 75 -4.04 -8.71 -1.36
C LEU A 75 -5.19 -8.91 -0.38
N GLU A 76 -5.71 -7.81 0.15
CA GLU A 76 -6.76 -7.83 1.15
C GLU A 76 -7.81 -6.76 0.81
N ILE A 77 -9.07 -7.20 0.70
CA ILE A 77 -10.22 -6.35 0.37
C ILE A 77 -11.17 -6.39 1.58
N ALA A 78 -11.50 -5.21 2.11
CA ALA A 78 -12.43 -5.06 3.21
C ALA A 78 -13.85 -5.56 2.88
N ASP A 79 -14.46 -6.30 3.81
CA ASP A 79 -15.87 -6.72 3.74
C ASP A 79 -16.81 -5.52 3.99
N GLN A 80 -17.78 -5.32 3.11
CA GLN A 80 -18.76 -4.25 3.25
C GLN A 80 -19.71 -4.58 4.41
N GLY A 81 -19.41 -4.04 5.60
CA GLY A 81 -20.28 -4.14 6.78
C GLY A 81 -19.66 -4.76 8.04
N LYS A 82 -18.39 -5.19 7.99
CA LYS A 82 -17.69 -5.74 9.18
C LYS A 82 -16.37 -5.02 9.46
N LEU A 83 -15.37 -5.37 8.66
CA LEU A 83 -14.02 -4.83 8.72
C LEU A 83 -13.85 -3.96 7.49
N GLY A 84 -13.58 -2.68 7.69
CA GLY A 84 -12.92 -1.92 6.64
C GLY A 84 -13.77 -1.24 5.57
N GLY A 85 -15.09 -1.40 5.58
CA GLY A 85 -15.95 -0.75 4.60
C GLY A 85 -16.23 0.72 4.94
N THR A 86 -15.99 1.65 4.02
CA THR A 86 -16.74 2.92 4.04
C THR A 86 -18.10 2.69 3.43
N GLN A 87 -19.17 3.03 4.14
CA GLN A 87 -20.45 3.24 3.46
C GLN A 87 -20.34 4.52 2.64
N ARG A 88 -20.63 4.46 1.33
CA ARG A 88 -20.71 5.65 0.47
C ARG A 88 -21.69 6.64 1.13
N GLY A 89 -21.21 7.82 1.50
CA GLY A 89 -22.03 8.89 2.09
C GLY A 89 -22.02 9.00 3.62
N HIS A 90 -21.29 8.15 4.35
CA HIS A 90 -21.21 8.26 5.81
C HIS A 90 -20.17 9.32 6.24
N LYS A 91 -20.58 10.32 7.03
CA LYS A 91 -19.73 11.39 7.59
C LYS A 91 -18.85 10.93 8.77
N ASP A 92 -18.74 9.62 9.02
CA ASP A 92 -17.85 9.15 10.08
C ASP A 92 -16.41 9.19 9.58
N THR A 93 -15.61 9.99 10.27
CA THR A 93 -14.16 10.10 10.05
C THR A 93 -13.40 8.82 10.43
N ASN A 94 -14.08 7.86 11.07
CA ASN A 94 -13.58 6.51 11.30
C ASN A 94 -13.73 5.67 10.03
N ILE A 95 -12.87 5.92 9.04
CA ILE A 95 -12.67 5.02 7.92
C ILE A 95 -12.11 3.71 8.50
N ASN A 96 -12.96 2.70 8.63
CA ASN A 96 -12.50 1.35 8.92
C ASN A 96 -11.59 0.91 7.75
N GLY A 97 -10.53 0.15 8.03
CA GLY A 97 -9.76 -0.52 6.99
C GLY A 97 -8.43 -1.02 7.51
N PHE A 98 -7.50 -1.25 6.60
CA PHE A 98 -6.14 -1.69 6.91
C PHE A 98 -5.21 -0.49 6.98
N ASP A 99 -4.23 -0.51 7.87
CA ASP A 99 -3.26 0.58 8.04
C ASP A 99 -1.83 0.04 8.10
N PHE A 100 -0.87 0.94 7.87
CA PHE A 100 0.56 0.68 8.01
C PHE A 100 1.05 -0.59 7.28
N PRO A 101 0.74 -0.76 5.99
CA PRO A 101 1.22 -1.92 5.28
C PRO A 101 2.74 -1.88 5.17
N THR A 102 3.37 -3.00 5.45
CA THR A 102 4.82 -3.21 5.38
C THR A 102 5.09 -4.45 4.54
N LEU A 103 6.20 -4.43 3.78
CA LEU A 103 6.65 -5.61 3.06
C LEU A 103 8.11 -5.95 3.36
N VAL A 104 8.40 -7.25 3.35
CA VAL A 104 9.76 -7.81 3.42
C VAL A 104 9.83 -8.98 2.44
N GLN A 105 10.95 -9.13 1.73
CA GLN A 105 11.24 -10.35 0.98
C GLN A 105 12.20 -11.23 1.79
N THR A 106 11.89 -12.52 1.92
CA THR A 106 12.75 -13.50 2.57
C THR A 106 13.75 -14.12 1.56
N PRO A 107 14.87 -14.71 2.02
CA PRO A 107 15.90 -15.27 1.12
C PRO A 107 15.42 -16.37 0.18
N ASN A 108 14.31 -17.06 0.52
CA ASN A 108 13.68 -18.06 -0.34
C ASN A 108 12.80 -17.44 -1.45
N GLY A 109 12.78 -16.11 -1.57
CA GLY A 109 12.07 -15.38 -2.61
C GLY A 109 10.64 -14.99 -2.26
N LEU A 110 10.09 -15.42 -1.12
CA LEU A 110 8.72 -15.06 -0.73
C LEU A 110 8.61 -13.60 -0.30
N ILE A 111 7.51 -12.95 -0.68
CA ILE A 111 7.17 -11.61 -0.24
C ILE A 111 6.14 -11.73 0.88
N HIS A 112 6.50 -11.24 2.06
CA HIS A 112 5.64 -11.19 3.22
C HIS A 112 5.10 -9.77 3.37
N VAL A 113 3.79 -9.66 3.62
CA VAL A 113 3.12 -8.39 3.86
C VAL A 113 2.42 -8.45 5.21
N ALA A 114 2.62 -7.40 6.02
CA ALA A 114 1.93 -7.22 7.29
C ALA A 114 1.24 -5.87 7.32
N TYR A 115 0.09 -5.79 7.97
CA TYR A 115 -0.72 -4.57 8.12
C TYR A 115 -1.50 -4.61 9.43
N ALA A 116 -1.87 -3.44 9.93
CA ALA A 116 -2.75 -3.29 11.08
C ALA A 116 -4.22 -3.34 10.65
N THR A 117 -5.06 -3.94 11.49
CA THR A 117 -6.52 -3.91 11.36
C THR A 117 -7.14 -3.55 12.70
N LYS A 118 -8.26 -2.81 12.67
CA LYS A 118 -9.05 -2.59 13.88
C LYS A 118 -9.94 -3.82 14.11
N HIS A 119 -9.68 -4.57 15.18
CA HIS A 119 -10.62 -5.57 15.66
C HIS A 119 -11.85 -4.87 16.27
N TYR A 120 -13.02 -5.06 15.66
CA TYR A 120 -14.28 -4.64 16.28
C TYR A 120 -14.66 -5.64 17.38
N VAL A 121 -14.39 -5.31 18.64
CA VAL A 121 -14.96 -6.04 19.78
C VAL A 121 -16.28 -5.36 20.14
N LYS A 122 -17.40 -6.01 19.83
CA LYS A 122 -18.71 -5.55 20.28
C LYS A 122 -18.75 -5.75 21.79
N ALA A 123 -18.60 -4.66 22.56
CA ALA A 123 -18.74 -4.73 24.01
C ALA A 123 -20.11 -5.35 24.35
N ARG A 124 -20.11 -6.49 25.03
CA ARG A 124 -21.35 -7.04 25.58
C ARG A 124 -21.81 -6.06 26.66
N LYS A 125 -22.96 -5.41 26.46
CA LYS A 125 -23.64 -4.72 27.55
C LYS A 125 -23.95 -5.79 28.61
N GLN A 126 -23.38 -5.61 29.80
CA GLN A 126 -23.85 -6.30 31.01
C GLN A 126 -25.17 -5.67 31.45
#